data_AF-A0A3A6QSY0-F1
#
_entry.id   AF-A0A3A6QSY0-F1
#
_cell.length_a   1.000
_cell.length_b   1.000
_cell.length_c   1.000
_cell.angle_alpha   90.00
_cell.angle_beta   90.00
_cell.angle_gamma   90.00
#
_symmetry.space_group_name_H-M   'P 1'
#
loop_
_entity.id
_entity.type
_entity.pdbx_description
1 polymer ?
#
loop_
_entity_poly.entity_id
_entity_poly.type
_entity_poly.pdbx_seq_one_letter_code
_entity_poly.pdbx_strand_id
1 'polypeptide(L)'
;VSPNTVVKLLTEELEYSRQVNRKTHEGASHPDRNAQFEHINTKVVAAQAAGQPVISVDTKKKELIGNFKNGGSDYRPKGDPVRVKVHDFADKTLGKVVPYGVYDIAANAGWVSLGITSDTAEFAVNSIRTWIERIGLERY
;
A
#
# COMPACT_ATOMS: atom_id res chain seq x y z
N VAL A 1 -8.19 42.67 -2.12
CA VAL A 1 -7.22 42.00 -1.20
C VAL A 1 -6.41 41.00 -2.02
N SER A 2 -5.08 41.04 -1.92
CA SER A 2 -4.18 40.17 -2.71
C SER A 2 -3.75 38.93 -1.91
N PRO A 3 -3.30 37.84 -2.57
CA PRO A 3 -2.74 36.68 -1.87
C PRO A 3 -1.60 37.03 -0.91
N ASN A 4 -0.73 37.97 -1.29
CA ASN A 4 0.38 38.43 -0.45
C ASN A 4 -0.10 39.17 0.80
N THR A 5 -1.18 39.95 0.69
CA THR A 5 -1.80 40.64 1.84
C THR A 5 -2.38 39.62 2.83
N VAL A 6 -3.01 38.55 2.33
CA VAL A 6 -3.58 37.49 3.18
C VAL A 6 -2.47 36.69 3.88
N VAL A 7 -1.39 36.37 3.17
CA VAL A 7 -0.23 35.68 3.76
C VAL A 7 0.38 36.51 4.88
N LYS A 8 0.60 37.81 4.65
CA LYS A 8 1.18 38.71 5.66
C LYS A 8 0.34 38.80 6.93
N LEU A 9 -0.97 38.99 6.79
CA LEU A 9 -1.90 39.01 7.92
C LEU A 9 -1.86 37.69 8.71
N LEU A 10 -1.89 36.56 8.01
CA LEU A 10 -1.86 35.24 8.63
C LEU A 10 -0.56 35.00 9.39
N THR A 11 0.61 35.27 8.77
CA THR A 11 1.91 34.91 9.36
C THR A 11 2.43 35.93 10.36
N GLU A 12 2.25 37.23 10.11
CA GLU A 12 2.87 38.30 10.91
C GLU A 12 1.96 38.87 12.00
N GLU A 13 0.64 38.89 11.78
CA GLU A 13 -0.31 39.48 12.74
C GLU A 13 -1.08 38.43 13.55
N LEU A 14 -1.41 37.29 12.92
CA LEU A 14 -2.23 36.25 13.54
C LEU A 14 -1.44 35.01 13.97
N GLU A 15 -0.13 34.97 13.68
CA GLU A 15 0.78 33.86 14.01
C GLU A 15 0.39 32.49 13.42
N TYR A 16 -0.34 32.47 12.31
CA TYR A 16 -0.66 31.27 11.55
C TYR A 16 0.49 30.86 10.64
N SER A 17 0.68 29.55 10.49
CA SER A 17 1.60 28.98 9.52
C SER A 17 0.97 27.80 8.80
N ARG A 18 1.49 27.45 7.63
CA ARG A 18 0.99 26.32 6.86
C ARG A 18 1.37 25.01 7.54
N GLN A 19 0.40 24.38 8.18
CA GLN A 19 0.56 23.05 8.77
C GLN A 19 0.19 21.97 7.76
N VAL A 20 0.89 20.83 7.83
CA VAL A 20 0.50 19.60 7.13
C VAL A 20 0.03 18.59 8.15
N ASN A 21 -0.98 17.77 7.79
CA ASN A 21 -1.50 16.75 8.69
C ASN A 21 -0.38 15.77 9.07
N ARG A 22 -0.09 15.69 10.37
CA ARG A 22 0.83 14.70 10.94
C ARG A 22 0.01 13.63 11.64
N LYS A 23 0.17 12.37 11.22
CA LYS A 23 -0.48 11.23 11.89
C LYS A 23 0.32 10.88 13.15
N THR A 24 0.06 11.58 14.25
CA THR A 24 0.73 11.35 15.55
C THR A 24 -0.19 10.79 16.63
N HIS A 25 -1.49 10.76 16.38
CA HIS A 25 -2.46 10.12 17.26
C HIS A 25 -2.47 8.62 16.99
N GLU A 26 -1.49 7.91 17.55
CA GLU A 26 -1.61 6.48 17.80
C GLU A 26 -2.53 6.30 19.02
N GLY A 27 -3.38 5.27 19.03
CA GLY A 27 -4.20 4.95 20.22
C GLY A 27 -3.31 4.77 21.46
N ALA A 28 -3.88 4.85 22.66
CA ALA A 28 -3.14 4.69 23.90
C ALA A 28 -2.25 3.43 23.85
N SER A 29 -0.99 3.55 24.27
CA SER A 29 -0.07 2.41 24.42
C SER A 29 -0.70 1.39 25.36
N HIS A 30 -1.31 0.34 24.78
CA HIS A 30 -2.01 -0.66 25.54
C HIS A 30 -0.97 -1.56 26.22
N PRO A 31 -1.06 -1.83 27.54
CA PRO A 31 -0.08 -2.65 28.25
C PRO A 31 0.07 -4.04 27.62
N ASP A 32 -1.04 -4.59 27.10
CA ASP A 32 -1.05 -5.92 26.46
C ASP A 32 -0.67 -5.92 24.97
N ARG A 33 -0.26 -4.78 24.40
CA ARG A 33 0.11 -4.69 22.97
C ARG A 33 1.21 -5.69 22.62
N ASN A 34 2.19 -5.86 23.50
CA ASN A 34 3.31 -6.79 23.26
C ASN A 34 2.88 -8.26 23.33
N ALA A 35 1.92 -8.60 24.19
CA ALA A 35 1.48 -9.99 24.39
C ALA A 35 0.93 -10.60 23.09
N GLN A 36 0.23 -9.81 22.27
CA GLN A 36 -0.22 -10.25 20.95
C GLN A 36 0.95 -10.58 20.00
N PHE A 37 1.98 -9.71 19.97
CA PHE A 37 3.15 -9.93 19.11
C PHE A 37 3.97 -11.14 19.56
N GLU A 38 4.14 -11.33 20.86
CA GLU A 38 4.80 -12.52 21.41
C GLU A 38 4.04 -13.80 21.04
N HIS A 39 2.71 -13.80 21.20
CA HIS A 39 1.88 -14.94 20.81
C HIS A 39 2.03 -15.27 19.32
N ILE A 40 1.93 -14.27 18.45
CA ILE A 40 2.11 -14.43 17.00
C ILE A 40 3.51 -14.99 16.72
N ASN A 41 4.54 -14.41 17.33
CA ASN A 41 5.93 -14.84 17.12
C ASN A 41 6.14 -16.31 17.54
N THR A 42 5.59 -16.75 18.68
CA THR A 42 5.64 -18.16 19.08
C THR A 42 5.01 -19.07 18.03
N LYS A 43 3.87 -18.69 17.44
CA LYS A 43 3.22 -19.46 16.37
C LYS A 43 4.05 -19.47 15.08
N VAL A 44 4.65 -18.33 14.71
CA VAL A 44 5.53 -18.20 13.55
C VAL A 44 6.72 -19.13 13.67
N VAL A 45 7.42 -19.10 14.81
CA VAL A 45 8.59 -19.97 15.06
C VAL A 45 8.21 -21.45 15.00
N ALA A 46 7.08 -21.83 15.61
CA ALA A 46 6.61 -23.21 15.57
C ALA A 46 6.26 -23.68 14.15
N ALA A 47 5.59 -22.84 13.35
CA ALA A 47 5.26 -23.15 11.97
C ALA A 47 6.52 -23.30 11.10
N GLN A 48 7.46 -22.37 11.22
CA GLN A 48 8.74 -22.43 10.49
C GLN A 48 9.54 -23.69 10.85
N ALA A 49 9.60 -24.05 12.14
CA ALA A 49 10.28 -25.27 12.59
C ALA A 49 9.61 -26.55 12.05
N ALA A 50 8.30 -26.52 11.80
CA ALA A 50 7.54 -27.61 11.19
C ALA A 50 7.60 -27.60 9.65
N GLY A 51 8.38 -26.71 9.03
CA GLY A 51 8.42 -26.56 7.57
C GLY A 51 7.14 -25.98 6.98
N GLN A 52 6.29 -25.33 7.78
CA GLN A 52 5.05 -24.73 7.31
C GLN A 52 5.26 -23.27 6.87
N PRO A 53 4.52 -22.80 5.85
CA PRO A 53 4.64 -21.44 5.39
C PRO A 53 4.13 -20.43 6.42
N VAL A 54 4.84 -19.30 6.54
CA VAL A 54 4.38 -18.12 7.26
C VAL A 54 4.32 -16.96 6.28
N ILE A 55 3.11 -16.51 5.98
CA ILE A 55 2.86 -15.46 4.99
C ILE A 55 2.18 -14.25 5.62
N SER A 56 2.58 -13.06 5.19
CA SER A 56 1.85 -11.82 5.38
C SER A 56 1.03 -11.53 4.13
N VAL A 57 -0.22 -11.14 4.29
CA VAL A 57 -1.13 -10.93 3.16
C VAL A 57 -1.80 -9.57 3.33
N ASP A 58 -1.77 -8.75 2.28
CA ASP A 58 -2.34 -7.40 2.30
C ASP A 58 -2.87 -6.99 0.92
N THR A 59 -3.90 -6.15 0.91
CA THR A 59 -4.40 -5.48 -0.30
C THR A 59 -3.97 -4.03 -0.27
N LYS A 60 -3.37 -3.56 -1.37
CA LYS A 60 -2.97 -2.16 -1.47
C LYS A 60 -4.02 -1.33 -2.22
N LYS A 61 -3.80 -0.02 -2.20
CA LYS A 61 -4.64 0.98 -2.85
C LYS A 61 -4.97 0.54 -4.28
N LYS A 62 -6.24 0.68 -4.65
CA LYS A 62 -6.72 0.40 -6.00
C LYS A 62 -6.13 1.44 -6.95
N GLU A 63 -5.43 0.98 -7.98
CA GLU A 63 -4.75 1.85 -8.93
C GLU A 63 -5.60 2.03 -10.18
N LEU A 64 -5.76 3.28 -10.64
CA LEU A 64 -6.49 3.57 -11.87
C LEU A 64 -5.65 3.14 -13.08
N ILE A 65 -6.27 2.37 -13.98
CA ILE A 65 -5.58 1.93 -15.20
C ILE A 65 -5.74 3.02 -16.26
N GLY A 66 -4.61 3.60 -16.68
CA GLY A 66 -4.58 4.59 -17.75
C GLY A 66 -3.43 5.58 -17.64
N ASN A 67 -3.45 6.58 -18.52
CA ASN A 67 -2.42 7.61 -18.61
C ASN A 67 -2.60 8.70 -17.52
N PHE A 68 -2.44 8.32 -16.26
CA PHE A 68 -2.62 9.18 -15.08
C PHE A 68 -1.27 9.64 -14.50
N LYS A 69 -1.31 10.70 -13.70
CA LYS A 69 -0.10 11.23 -13.05
C LYS A 69 0.28 10.36 -11.84
N ASN A 70 1.28 9.51 -12.02
CA ASN A 70 1.91 8.80 -10.92
C ASN A 70 3.08 9.60 -10.33
N GLY A 71 3.27 9.53 -9.02
CA GLY A 71 4.43 10.13 -8.37
C GLY A 71 5.69 9.34 -8.71
N GLY A 72 6.72 10.01 -9.22
CA GLY A 72 7.99 9.40 -9.62
C GLY A 72 8.52 9.98 -10.93
N SER A 73 9.70 9.52 -11.33
CA SER A 73 10.36 9.93 -12.58
C SER A 73 11.20 8.77 -13.10
N ASP A 74 11.36 8.72 -14.41
CA ASP A 74 12.25 7.78 -15.08
C ASP A 74 13.15 8.54 -16.07
N TYR A 75 14.25 7.92 -16.50
CA TYR A 75 15.19 8.54 -17.44
C TYR A 75 14.55 8.74 -18.81
N ARG A 76 14.55 10.00 -19.29
CA ARG A 76 13.99 10.41 -20.59
C ARG A 76 14.82 11.51 -21.25
N PRO A 77 14.74 11.68 -22.57
CA PRO A 77 15.35 12.82 -23.25
C PRO A 77 14.89 14.15 -22.68
N LYS A 78 15.81 15.12 -22.64
CA LYS A 78 15.53 16.48 -22.14
C LYS A 78 14.39 17.11 -22.94
N GLY A 79 13.35 17.60 -22.23
CA GLY A 79 12.21 18.27 -22.84
C GLY A 79 11.09 17.35 -23.32
N ASP A 80 11.23 16.03 -23.13
CA ASP A 80 10.21 15.04 -23.50
C ASP A 80 9.59 14.35 -22.27
N PRO A 81 8.79 15.06 -21.45
CA PRO A 81 8.06 14.44 -20.36
C PRO A 81 6.91 13.58 -20.89
N VAL A 82 6.56 12.52 -20.16
CA VAL A 82 5.30 11.79 -20.41
C VAL A 82 4.14 12.76 -20.20
N ARG A 83 3.33 12.95 -21.24
CA ARG A 83 2.09 13.73 -21.15
C ARG A 83 1.01 12.85 -20.54
N VAL A 84 0.54 13.20 -19.36
CA VAL A 84 -0.52 12.48 -18.61
C VAL A 84 -1.81 13.30 -18.58
N LYS A 85 -2.93 12.66 -18.22
CA LYS A 85 -4.22 13.34 -18.01
C LYS A 85 -4.10 14.35 -16.86
N VAL A 86 -4.82 15.47 -16.99
CA VAL A 86 -4.90 16.52 -15.95
C VAL A 86 -5.77 16.08 -14.77
N HIS A 87 -6.72 15.18 -15.01
CA HIS A 87 -7.67 14.69 -14.03
C HIS A 87 -7.64 13.15 -13.94
N ASP A 88 -7.75 12.65 -12.72
CA ASP A 88 -7.73 11.22 -12.40
C ASP A 88 -9.15 10.64 -12.31
N PHE A 89 -9.96 10.87 -13.35
CA PHE A 89 -11.27 10.20 -13.45
C PHE A 89 -11.07 8.78 -13.97
N ALA A 90 -11.65 7.81 -13.26
CA ALA A 90 -11.61 6.41 -13.66
C ALA A 90 -12.14 6.26 -15.09
N ASP A 91 -11.34 5.63 -15.94
CA ASP A 91 -11.77 5.26 -17.28
C ASP A 91 -12.84 4.17 -17.14
N LYS A 92 -14.01 4.36 -17.77
CA LYS A 92 -15.13 3.42 -17.61
C LYS A 92 -14.85 2.05 -18.21
N THR A 93 -13.93 1.98 -19.18
CA THR A 93 -13.57 0.76 -19.90
C THR A 93 -12.38 0.08 -19.25
N LEU A 94 -11.32 0.84 -18.90
CA LEU A 94 -10.11 0.27 -18.28
C LEU A 94 -10.26 0.07 -16.76
N GLY A 95 -11.02 0.94 -16.08
CA GLY A 95 -11.32 0.81 -14.66
C GLY A 95 -10.09 0.95 -13.75
N LYS A 96 -9.95 0.00 -12.82
CA LYS A 96 -8.92 -0.02 -11.77
C LYS A 96 -8.42 -1.44 -11.53
N VAL A 97 -7.20 -1.55 -11.03
CA VAL A 97 -6.62 -2.82 -10.57
C VAL A 97 -6.55 -2.84 -9.05
N VAL A 98 -6.76 -4.01 -8.47
CA VAL A 98 -6.58 -4.31 -7.05
C VAL A 98 -5.36 -5.21 -6.90
N PRO A 99 -4.23 -4.69 -6.41
CA PRO A 99 -3.06 -5.52 -6.11
C PRO A 99 -3.21 -6.22 -4.76
N TYR A 100 -3.14 -7.54 -4.76
CA TYR A 100 -3.08 -8.37 -3.56
C TYR A 100 -1.67 -8.93 -3.40
N GLY A 101 -1.00 -8.56 -2.32
CA GLY A 101 0.34 -9.01 -2.00
C GLY A 101 0.33 -10.19 -1.03
N VAL A 102 1.15 -11.20 -1.31
CA VAL A 102 1.55 -12.26 -0.38
C VAL A 102 3.05 -12.13 -0.18
N TYR A 103 3.49 -11.98 1.05
CA TYR A 103 4.91 -11.93 1.42
C TYR A 103 5.26 -13.14 2.27
N ASP A 104 6.12 -13.99 1.74
CA ASP A 104 6.67 -15.16 2.39
C ASP A 104 7.85 -14.74 3.27
N ILE A 105 7.65 -14.85 4.60
CA ILE A 105 8.61 -14.37 5.59
C ILE A 105 9.86 -15.26 5.62
N ALA A 106 9.70 -16.57 5.46
CA ALA A 106 10.82 -17.50 5.53
C ALA A 106 11.69 -17.44 4.28
N ALA A 107 11.09 -17.26 3.10
CA ALA A 107 11.83 -17.13 1.84
C ALA A 107 12.28 -15.70 1.51
N ASN A 108 11.83 -14.69 2.27
CA ASN A 108 12.02 -13.27 1.94
C ASN A 108 11.59 -12.96 0.49
N ALA A 109 10.39 -13.43 0.13
CA ALA A 109 9.91 -13.38 -1.25
C ALA A 109 8.48 -12.81 -1.33
N GLY A 110 8.24 -11.95 -2.33
CA GLY A 110 6.93 -11.37 -2.59
C GLY A 110 6.23 -12.03 -3.78
N TRP A 111 4.92 -12.16 -3.68
CA TRP A 111 4.01 -12.52 -4.75
C TRP A 111 2.91 -11.45 -4.85
N VAL A 112 2.55 -11.07 -6.08
CA VAL A 112 1.49 -10.10 -6.32
C VAL A 112 0.48 -10.68 -7.29
N SER A 113 -0.78 -10.71 -6.88
CA SER A 113 -1.93 -11.01 -7.74
C SER A 113 -2.61 -9.71 -8.14
N LEU A 114 -2.89 -9.53 -9.43
CA LEU A 114 -3.55 -8.34 -9.96
C LEU A 114 -5.00 -8.67 -10.32
N GLY A 115 -5.94 -8.14 -9.54
CA GLY A 115 -7.37 -8.30 -9.76
C GLY A 115 -7.91 -7.14 -10.58
N ILE A 116 -8.60 -7.45 -11.69
CA ILE A 116 -9.27 -6.44 -12.53
C ILE A 116 -10.70 -6.14 -12.07
N THR A 117 -11.13 -6.74 -10.96
CA THR A 117 -12.49 -6.65 -10.41
C THR A 117 -12.48 -6.04 -9.01
N SER A 118 -13.53 -6.28 -8.21
CA SER A 118 -13.65 -5.76 -6.86
C SER A 118 -12.69 -6.43 -5.89
N ASP A 119 -12.35 -5.69 -4.83
CA ASP A 119 -11.58 -6.22 -3.70
C ASP A 119 -12.54 -7.02 -2.81
N THR A 120 -12.48 -8.34 -2.92
CA THR A 120 -13.37 -9.27 -2.22
C THR A 120 -12.56 -10.30 -1.45
N ALA A 121 -13.16 -10.89 -0.41
CA ALA A 121 -12.55 -12.01 0.31
C ALA A 121 -12.27 -13.20 -0.61
N GLU A 122 -13.08 -13.40 -1.66
CA GLU A 122 -12.84 -14.41 -2.69
C GLU A 122 -11.53 -14.15 -3.44
N PHE A 123 -11.25 -12.90 -3.83
CA PHE A 123 -10.00 -12.55 -4.49
C PHE A 123 -8.79 -12.72 -3.56
N ALA A 124 -8.94 -12.42 -2.26
CA ALA A 124 -7.93 -12.65 -1.25
C ALA A 124 -7.55 -14.14 -1.15
N VAL A 125 -8.56 -15.01 -1.00
CA VAL A 125 -8.37 -16.46 -0.92
C VAL A 125 -7.77 -17.00 -2.22
N ASN A 126 -8.21 -16.51 -3.38
CA ASN A 126 -7.66 -16.92 -4.66
C ASN A 126 -6.18 -16.52 -4.82
N SER A 127 -5.80 -15.35 -4.31
CA SER A 127 -4.41 -14.89 -4.31
C SER A 127 -3.50 -15.80 -3.47
N ILE A 128 -3.97 -16.21 -2.28
CA ILE A 128 -3.25 -17.17 -1.42
C ILE A 128 -3.18 -18.54 -2.08
N ARG A 129 -4.30 -19.04 -2.62
CA ARG A 129 -4.38 -20.34 -3.30
C ARG A 129 -3.38 -20.41 -4.46
N THR A 130 -3.37 -19.38 -5.31
CA THR A 130 -2.48 -19.33 -6.47
C THR A 130 -1.01 -19.30 -6.03
N TRP A 131 -0.68 -18.57 -4.96
CA TRP A 131 0.66 -18.59 -4.39
C TRP A 131 1.05 -19.98 -3.87
N ILE A 132 0.14 -20.67 -3.15
CA ILE A 132 0.36 -22.05 -2.68
C ILE A 132 0.64 -22.98 -3.87
N GLU A 133 -0.23 -22.98 -4.88
CA GLU A 133 -0.12 -23.88 -6.04
C GLU A 133 1.14 -23.65 -6.88
N ARG A 134 1.61 -22.40 -6.96
CA ARG A 134 2.74 -22.02 -7.83
C ARG A 134 4.10 -22.07 -7.15
N ILE A 135 4.14 -21.83 -5.84
CA ILE A 135 5.39 -21.63 -5.10
C ILE A 135 5.35 -22.38 -3.76
N GLY A 136 4.24 -22.29 -3.03
CA GLY A 136 4.14 -22.82 -1.67
C GLY A 136 4.34 -24.33 -1.59
N LEU A 137 3.65 -25.11 -2.43
CA LEU A 137 3.67 -26.59 -2.37
C LEU A 137 5.02 -27.21 -2.75
N GLU A 138 5.80 -26.55 -3.62
CA GLU A 138 7.14 -27.03 -3.95
C GLU A 138 8.14 -26.70 -2.85
N ARG A 139 7.89 -25.64 -2.09
CA ARG A 139 8.82 -25.09 -1.10
C ARG A 139 8.64 -25.67 0.31
N TYR A 140 7.42 -26.02 0.70
CA TYR A 140 7.01 -26.42 2.05
C TYR A 140 6.27 -27.75 2.02
#